data_AF-F3CFF2-F1
#
_entry.id   AF-F3CFF2-F1
#
_cell.length_a   1.000
_cell.length_b   1.000
_cell.length_c   1.000
_cell.angle_alpha   90.00
_cell.angle_beta   90.00
_cell.angle_gamma   90.00
#
_symmetry.space_group_name_H-M   'P 1'
#
loop_
_entity.id
_entity.type
_entity.pdbx_description
1 polymer ?
#
loop_
_entity_poly.entity_id
_entity_poly.type
_entity_poly.pdbx_seq_one_letter_code
_entity_poly.pdbx_strand_id
1 'polypeptide(L)'
;ATDTRGSHFYLTLFWAQALAAQNDDADLKAQFTPLAKTLTENEEKIVAELNAVQGKPVDIGGYYFPNPEVTSKAMRPSATLNAAIDALKA
;
A
#
# COMPACT_ATOMS: atom_id res chain seq x y z
N ALA A 1 -10.88 -5.32 -10.33
CA ALA A 1 -10.54 -6.70 -9.93
C ALA A 1 -9.48 -6.61 -8.85
N THR A 2 -9.79 -7.02 -7.63
CA THR A 2 -8.88 -6.89 -6.47
C THR A 2 -8.11 -8.20 -6.32
N ASP A 3 -6.78 -8.15 -6.40
CA ASP A 3 -5.90 -9.29 -6.12
C ASP A 3 -5.26 -9.13 -4.71
N THR A 4 -4.25 -9.95 -4.40
CA THR A 4 -3.50 -9.89 -3.13
C THR A 4 -2.97 -8.50 -2.79
N ARG A 5 -2.53 -7.70 -3.77
CA ARG A 5 -1.98 -6.37 -3.52
C ARG A 5 -3.09 -5.38 -3.18
N GLY A 6 -4.24 -5.53 -3.83
CA GLY A 6 -5.43 -4.75 -3.51
C GLY A 6 -5.96 -5.04 -2.10
N SER A 7 -6.00 -6.30 -1.66
CA SER A 7 -6.43 -6.63 -0.30
C SER A 7 -5.45 -6.10 0.76
N HIS A 8 -4.14 -6.13 0.50
CA HIS A 8 -3.13 -5.52 1.37
C HIS A 8 -3.33 -4.00 1.50
N PHE A 9 -3.65 -3.32 0.40
CA PHE A 9 -3.96 -1.89 0.43
C PHE A 9 -5.17 -1.59 1.32
N TYR A 10 -6.29 -2.29 1.12
CA TYR A 10 -7.49 -2.07 1.94
C TYR A 10 -7.27 -2.39 3.42
N LEU A 11 -6.52 -3.45 3.74
CA LEU A 11 -6.13 -3.73 5.12
C LEU A 11 -5.35 -2.55 5.72
N THR A 12 -4.40 -2.00 4.97
CA THR A 12 -3.58 -0.87 5.41
C THR A 12 -4.43 0.40 5.59
N LEU A 13 -5.34 0.69 4.65
CA LEU A 13 -6.28 1.81 4.73
C LEU A 13 -7.13 1.74 6.00
N PHE A 14 -7.81 0.62 6.21
CA PHE A 14 -8.71 0.47 7.36
C PHE A 14 -7.95 0.44 8.68
N TRP A 15 -6.74 -0.12 8.70
CA TRP A 15 -5.91 -0.11 9.89
C TRP A 15 -5.45 1.32 10.25
N ALA A 16 -4.99 2.10 9.27
CA ALA A 16 -4.62 3.49 9.49
C ALA A 16 -5.81 4.33 9.96
N GLN A 17 -7.00 4.13 9.37
CA GLN A 17 -8.23 4.80 9.79
C GLN A 17 -8.61 4.46 11.25
N ALA A 18 -8.51 3.19 11.64
CA ALA A 18 -8.78 2.76 13.01
C ALA A 18 -7.80 3.40 14.00
N LEU A 19 -6.50 3.42 13.69
CA LEU A 19 -5.46 4.04 14.51
C LEU A 19 -5.60 5.56 14.59
N ALA A 20 -6.11 6.21 13.55
CA ALA A 20 -6.42 7.63 13.54
C ALA A 20 -7.74 7.99 14.27
N ALA A 21 -8.64 7.01 14.48
CA ALA A 21 -9.94 7.24 15.10
C ALA A 21 -9.98 6.92 16.60
N GLN A 22 -9.11 6.04 17.09
CA GLN A 22 -9.04 5.66 18.50
C GLN A 22 -8.69 6.84 19.45
N ASN A 23 -8.88 6.64 20.75
CA ASN A 23 -8.61 7.63 21.80
C ASN A 23 -7.82 7.06 23.00
N ASP A 24 -7.27 5.87 22.87
CA ASP A 24 -6.46 5.20 23.90
C ASP A 24 -5.00 5.71 23.89
N ASP A 25 -4.49 6.11 22.73
CA ASP A 25 -3.12 6.60 22.55
C ASP A 25 -3.09 7.83 21.60
N ALA A 26 -2.82 9.01 22.17
CA ALA A 26 -2.83 10.26 21.42
C ALA A 26 -1.65 10.40 20.44
N ASP A 27 -0.49 9.82 20.76
CA ASP A 27 0.71 9.91 19.93
C ASP A 27 0.55 9.00 18.70
N LEU A 28 0.07 7.78 18.91
CA LEU A 28 -0.26 6.85 17.84
C LEU A 28 -1.34 7.41 16.91
N LYS A 29 -2.37 8.05 17.48
CA LYS A 29 -3.39 8.76 16.70
C LYS A 29 -2.77 9.85 15.84
N ALA A 30 -1.92 10.70 16.41
CA ALA A 30 -1.28 11.79 15.70
C ALA A 30 -0.38 11.29 14.56
N GLN A 31 0.35 10.19 14.77
CA GLN A 31 1.22 9.57 13.77
C GLN A 31 0.41 9.01 12.59
N PHE A 32 -0.72 8.34 12.84
CA PHE A 32 -1.51 7.68 11.79
C PHE A 32 -2.55 8.57 11.12
N THR A 33 -2.94 9.70 11.73
CA THR A 33 -3.86 10.68 11.14
C THR A 33 -3.46 11.14 9.73
N PRO A 34 -2.21 11.59 9.46
CA PRO A 34 -1.82 11.99 8.11
C PRO A 34 -1.84 10.82 7.12
N LEU A 35 -1.40 9.63 7.54
CA LEU A 35 -1.43 8.43 6.69
C LEU A 35 -2.86 8.04 6.30
N ALA A 36 -3.76 7.96 7.29
CA ALA A 36 -5.17 7.62 7.06
C ALA A 36 -5.82 8.60 6.08
N LYS A 37 -5.55 9.90 6.24
CA LYS A 37 -6.03 10.93 5.31
C LYS A 37 -5.48 10.72 3.90
N THR A 38 -4.16 10.58 3.75
CA THR A 38 -3.53 10.41 2.43
C THR A 38 -4.03 9.16 1.70
N LEU A 39 -4.16 8.02 2.40
CA LEU A 39 -4.67 6.79 1.81
C LEU A 39 -6.14 6.90 1.41
N THR A 40 -6.97 7.55 2.24
CA THR A 40 -8.40 7.76 1.95
C THR A 40 -8.59 8.68 0.74
N GLU A 41 -7.87 9.81 0.68
CA GLU A 41 -7.96 10.77 -0.42
C GLU A 41 -7.42 10.22 -1.76
N ASN A 42 -6.52 9.23 -1.72
CA ASN A 42 -5.91 8.63 -2.90
C ASN A 42 -6.41 7.21 -3.20
N GLU A 43 -7.50 6.75 -2.58
CA GLU A 43 -7.98 5.37 -2.71
C GLU A 43 -8.17 4.96 -4.18
N GLU A 44 -8.95 5.73 -4.93
CA GLU A 44 -9.24 5.44 -6.35
C GLU A 44 -7.96 5.41 -7.19
N LYS A 45 -7.03 6.34 -6.93
CA LYS A 45 -5.76 6.42 -7.63
C LYS A 45 -4.88 5.21 -7.35
N ILE A 46 -4.76 4.80 -6.08
CA ILE A 46 -3.98 3.63 -5.68
C ILE A 46 -4.58 2.37 -6.30
N VAL A 47 -5.90 2.19 -6.24
CA VAL A 47 -6.59 1.05 -6.85
C VAL A 47 -6.37 1.02 -8.37
N ALA A 48 -6.40 2.17 -9.04
CA ALA A 48 -6.10 2.27 -10.46
C ALA A 48 -4.65 1.87 -10.78
N GLU A 49 -3.67 2.35 -10.01
CA GLU A 49 -2.26 1.98 -10.16
C GLU A 49 -2.03 0.47 -9.97
N LEU A 50 -2.66 -0.14 -8.95
CA LEU A 50 -2.58 -1.59 -8.70
C LEU A 50 -3.23 -2.42 -9.82
N ASN A 51 -4.30 -1.91 -10.44
CA ASN A 51 -4.99 -2.60 -11.54
C ASN A 51 -4.29 -2.43 -12.89
N ALA A 52 -3.60 -1.31 -13.12
CA ALA A 52 -2.97 -0.98 -14.42
C ALA A 52 -1.89 -1.99 -14.86
N VAL A 53 -1.32 -2.74 -13.92
CA VAL A 53 -0.30 -3.77 -14.19
C VAL A 53 -0.87 -5.17 -14.39
N GLN A 54 -2.17 -5.38 -14.15
CA GLN A 54 -2.81 -6.69 -14.29
C GLN A 54 -3.01 -7.08 -15.77
N GLY A 55 -3.15 -8.38 -16.02
CA GLY A 55 -3.38 -8.92 -17.36
C GLY A 55 -2.15 -8.93 -18.27
N LYS A 56 -0.96 -8.60 -17.75
CA LYS A 56 0.31 -8.62 -18.48
C LYS A 56 1.24 -9.67 -17.88
N PRO A 57 2.03 -10.39 -18.70
CA PRO A 57 3.13 -11.21 -18.20
C PRO A 57 4.12 -10.37 -17.39
N VAL A 58 4.65 -10.96 -16.32
CA VAL A 58 5.68 -10.35 -15.49
C VAL A 58 6.82 -11.35 -15.35
N ASP A 59 8.03 -10.93 -15.71
CA ASP A 59 9.25 -11.68 -15.43
C ASP A 59 9.80 -11.23 -14.06
N ILE A 60 9.99 -12.19 -13.17
CA ILE A 60 10.54 -11.97 -11.83
C ILE A 60 11.99 -12.47 -11.71
N GLY A 61 12.61 -12.91 -12.81
CA GLY A 61 14.02 -13.31 -12.86
C GLY A 61 14.33 -14.66 -12.18
N GLY A 62 13.33 -15.55 -12.07
CA GLY A 62 13.48 -16.88 -11.47
C GLY A 62 12.13 -17.45 -11.01
N TYR A 63 12.13 -18.67 -10.46
CA TYR A 63 10.94 -19.30 -9.87
C TYR A 63 11.13 -19.61 -8.38
N TYR A 64 11.98 -20.59 -8.06
CA TYR A 64 12.31 -20.94 -6.67
C TYR A 64 13.18 -19.88 -5.97
N PHE A 65 13.95 -19.14 -6.77
CA PHE A 65 14.83 -18.07 -6.29
C PHE A 65 14.71 -16.87 -7.25
N PRO A 66 13.63 -16.09 -7.15
CA PRO A 66 13.41 -14.94 -8.03
C PRO A 66 14.33 -13.79 -7.68
N ASN A 67 14.52 -12.85 -8.60
CA ASN A 67 15.29 -11.64 -8.34
C ASN A 67 14.52 -10.75 -7.34
N PRO A 68 15.09 -10.43 -6.16
CA PRO A 68 14.39 -9.66 -5.13
C PRO A 68 13.99 -8.25 -5.57
N GLU A 69 14.82 -7.58 -6.36
CA GLU A 69 14.58 -6.21 -6.82
C GLU A 69 13.42 -6.17 -7.82
N VAL A 70 13.45 -7.06 -8.80
CA VAL A 70 12.39 -7.17 -9.83
C VAL A 70 11.07 -7.58 -9.19
N THR A 71 11.11 -8.55 -8.28
CA THR A 71 9.92 -9.01 -7.55
C THR A 71 9.32 -7.90 -6.69
N SER A 72 10.16 -7.14 -5.97
CA SER A 72 9.69 -6.01 -5.16
C SER A 72 8.99 -4.95 -6.01
N LYS A 73 9.57 -4.60 -7.17
CA LYS A 73 8.96 -3.65 -8.13
C LYS A 73 7.61 -4.17 -8.66
N ALA A 74 7.52 -5.45 -9.01
CA ALA A 74 6.28 -6.06 -9.48
C ALA A 74 5.18 -6.13 -8.41
N MET A 75 5.56 -6.35 -7.15
CA MET A 75 4.64 -6.47 -6.02
C MET A 75 4.22 -5.12 -5.40
N ARG A 76 5.01 -4.07 -5.63
CA ARG A 76 4.75 -2.70 -5.16
C ARG A 76 4.59 -1.69 -6.32
N PRO A 77 3.65 -1.91 -7.26
CA PRO A 77 3.56 -1.10 -8.48
C PRO A 77 2.95 0.30 -8.24
N SER A 78 2.27 0.52 -7.12
CA SER A 78 1.66 1.81 -6.79
C SER A 78 2.68 2.76 -6.16
N ALA A 79 3.15 3.73 -6.94
CA ALA A 79 4.03 4.79 -6.46
C ALA A 79 3.35 5.64 -5.39
N THR A 80 2.04 5.88 -5.52
CA THR A 80 1.27 6.66 -4.53
C THR A 80 1.20 5.94 -3.18
N LEU A 81 0.90 4.63 -3.18
CA LEU A 81 0.92 3.84 -1.95
C LEU A 81 2.31 3.76 -1.33
N ASN A 82 3.34 3.51 -2.13
CA ASN A 82 4.72 3.43 -1.65
C ASN A 82 5.14 4.74 -0.97
N ALA A 83 4.90 5.88 -1.60
CA ALA A 83 5.24 7.18 -1.03
C ALA A 83 4.49 7.47 0.28
N ALA A 84 3.22 7.07 0.38
CA ALA A 84 2.44 7.23 1.61
C ALA A 84 3.03 6.41 2.77
N ILE A 85 3.45 5.17 2.50
CA ILE A 85 4.07 4.29 3.51
C ILE A 85 5.48 4.76 3.87
N ASP A 86 6.30 5.15 2.90
CA ASP A 86 7.66 5.63 3.15
C ASP A 86 7.67 6.96 3.94
N ALA A 87 6.58 7.74 3.87
CA ALA A 87 6.41 8.97 4.65
C ALA A 87 6.04 8.70 6.13
N LEU A 88 5.58 7.49 6.46
CA LEU A 88 5.34 7.07 7.84
C LEU A 88 6.69 6.84 8.52
N LYS A 89 7.17 7.84 9.27
CA LYS A 89 8.40 7.72 10.06
C LYS A 89 8.13 6.92 11.32
N ALA A 90 8.95 5.90 11.56
CA ALA A 90 9.12 5.24 12.86
C ALA A 90 9.95 6.11 13.79
#